data_AF-A0A9W8XSS6-F1
#
_entry.id   AF-A0A9W8XSS6-F1
#
_cell.length_a   1.000
_cell.length_b   1.000
_cell.length_c   1.000
_cell.angle_alpha   90.00
_cell.angle_beta   90.00
_cell.angle_gamma   90.00
#
_symmetry.space_group_name_H-M   'P 1'
#
loop_
_entity.id
_entity.type
_entity.pdbx_description
1 polymer ?
#
loop_
_entity_poly.entity_id
_entity_poly.type
_entity_poly.pdbx_seq_one_letter_code
_entity_poly.pdbx_strand_id
1 'polypeptide(L)'
;MSFVSDTLLSGGARLHIGRGGHQGKDVGEQSCQTQRGRLDPLIRLVKDPFGVLGRGRDVDENAQKVKDEEPRKQLLYLRMRDAESYDDWKAAATELDTLEGNDAWKMEDKSSEYDAELVKVRLGQLDEARLNCDVKRMLFLVRTTLTRGLGGMGDLRLYKHSHVGTKKLIERYIDSAVQTLAAIPEVAAKQGDNCPVKPYKVAEELLRTRQSFGRTALLLSGGGTFGMNHIGVVKCLWELQLLPRIISGASAGSIVCAVLCSKTDAEIPSVLTDFCYGDLDVFERAGAEEGVIQKVSRFLKYGSLFDISHLQRVMRQMLGDITFQESYNRTRRILNITVSSASVYELPRLLNYVTAPDVMIWSAV
;
A
#
# COMPACT_ATOMS: atom_id res chain seq x y z
N MET A 1 -20.37 9.58 17.86
CA MET A 1 -20.20 8.79 19.09
C MET A 1 -19.17 7.71 18.82
N SER A 2 -18.10 7.69 19.60
CA SER A 2 -17.01 6.72 19.51
C SER A 2 -17.45 5.35 19.96
N PHE A 3 -16.98 4.27 19.34
CA PHE A 3 -16.61 3.06 20.06
C PHE A 3 -15.49 2.35 19.30
N VAL A 4 -14.29 2.49 19.87
CA VAL A 4 -13.13 1.63 19.67
C VAL A 4 -13.44 0.31 20.38
N SER A 5 -13.16 -0.82 19.75
CA SER A 5 -13.06 -2.10 20.45
C SER A 5 -11.84 -2.83 19.94
N ASP A 6 -10.82 -2.82 20.79
CA ASP A 6 -9.67 -3.68 20.77
C ASP A 6 -10.12 -5.15 20.79
N THR A 7 -9.48 -5.98 19.98
CA THR A 7 -9.46 -7.42 20.24
C THR A 7 -8.02 -7.90 20.12
N LEU A 8 -7.39 -8.00 21.29
CA LEU A 8 -6.14 -8.69 21.54
C LEU A 8 -6.33 -10.19 21.30
N LEU A 9 -5.48 -10.78 20.47
CA LEU A 9 -5.18 -12.21 20.53
C LEU A 9 -3.68 -12.41 20.70
N SER A 10 -3.35 -13.08 21.80
CA SER A 10 -2.02 -13.44 22.30
C SER A 10 -1.65 -14.86 21.84
N GLY A 11 -0.35 -15.09 21.61
CA GLY A 11 0.28 -16.41 21.49
C GLY A 11 1.49 -16.36 20.53
N GLY A 12 2.69 -16.05 21.01
CA GLY A 12 3.75 -17.04 21.35
C GLY A 12 4.67 -17.27 20.12
N ALA A 13 5.99 -17.14 20.14
CA ALA A 13 6.99 -17.32 21.18
C ALA A 13 8.21 -16.40 20.94
N ARG A 14 8.80 -15.87 22.02
CA ARG A 14 10.15 -15.27 22.02
C ARG A 14 11.07 -16.15 22.86
N LEU A 15 12.17 -16.56 22.24
CA LEU A 15 13.29 -17.24 22.88
C LEU A 15 14.07 -16.23 23.74
N HIS A 16 14.19 -16.53 25.03
CA HIS A 16 15.07 -15.85 25.97
C HIS A 16 16.52 -16.32 25.78
N ILE A 17 17.46 -15.37 25.68
CA ILE A 17 18.85 -15.57 26.10
C ILE A 17 19.12 -14.54 27.20
N GLY A 18 19.44 -15.05 28.38
CA GLY A 18 19.75 -14.26 29.57
C GLY A 18 21.23 -13.87 29.65
N ARG A 19 21.47 -12.78 30.40
CA ARG A 19 22.68 -12.46 31.19
C ARG A 19 22.27 -11.25 32.05
N GLY A 20 22.08 -11.42 33.37
CA GLY A 20 23.11 -11.23 34.39
C GLY A 20 23.49 -9.74 34.44
N GLY A 21 23.12 -8.89 35.41
CA GLY A 21 22.89 -9.08 36.83
C GLY A 21 23.96 -8.26 37.56
N HIS A 22 23.61 -7.10 38.11
CA HIS A 22 24.36 -6.48 39.22
C HIS A 22 23.51 -5.45 39.96
N GLN A 23 23.46 -5.63 41.28
CA GLN A 23 22.83 -4.77 42.29
C GLN A 23 23.74 -3.58 42.62
N GLY A 24 23.13 -2.47 43.02
CA GLY A 24 23.77 -1.37 43.72
C GLY A 24 22.71 -0.49 44.38
N LYS A 25 22.67 -0.51 45.71
CA LYS A 25 21.77 0.23 46.61
C LYS A 25 22.34 1.61 46.99
N ASP A 26 21.47 2.41 47.61
CA ASP A 26 21.70 3.47 48.60
C ASP A 26 22.06 4.88 48.08
N VAL A 27 21.68 6.03 48.67
CA VAL A 27 20.70 6.55 49.66
C VAL A 27 21.00 8.06 49.75
N GLY A 28 20.01 8.91 50.08
CA GLY A 28 20.18 10.28 50.58
C GLY A 28 19.16 11.24 49.93
N GLU A 29 18.02 11.57 50.55
CA GLU A 29 17.82 12.61 51.61
C GLU A 29 18.42 13.97 51.22
N GLN A 30 17.79 15.14 51.32
CA GLN A 30 16.57 15.67 51.93
C GLN A 30 16.41 17.12 51.42
N SER A 31 15.18 17.68 51.43
CA SER A 31 14.85 19.03 51.94
C SER A 31 13.70 19.71 51.17
N CYS A 32 12.56 19.79 51.86
CA CYS A 32 11.49 20.76 51.62
C CYS A 32 11.93 22.16 52.08
N GLN A 33 11.54 23.22 51.37
CA GLN A 33 10.75 24.34 51.93
C GLN A 33 10.38 25.44 50.88
N THR A 34 9.06 25.56 50.68
CA THR A 34 8.21 26.78 50.67
C THR A 34 8.40 27.96 49.69
N GLN A 35 7.33 28.13 48.89
CA GLN A 35 6.63 29.35 48.44
C GLN A 35 7.27 30.75 48.65
N ARG A 36 7.60 31.39 47.52
CA ARG A 36 7.48 32.83 47.19
C ARG A 36 7.32 32.87 45.66
N GLY A 37 6.49 33.65 44.98
CA GLY A 37 5.59 34.74 45.28
C GLY A 37 5.17 35.26 43.90
N ARG A 38 3.88 35.17 43.57
CA ARG A 38 3.30 35.69 42.32
C ARG A 38 3.48 37.20 42.29
N LEU A 39 4.44 37.76 41.55
CA LEU A 39 4.46 39.20 41.16
C LEU A 39 5.45 39.56 40.03
N ASP A 40 6.02 38.58 39.32
CA ASP A 40 7.05 38.82 38.29
C ASP A 40 6.62 39.46 36.94
N PRO A 41 5.33 39.48 36.52
CA PRO A 41 4.97 40.12 35.24
C PRO A 41 4.98 41.66 35.27
N LEU A 42 4.73 42.25 36.45
CA LEU A 42 4.59 43.71 36.59
C LEU A 42 5.93 44.45 36.61
N ILE A 43 7.01 43.81 37.08
CA ILE A 43 8.34 44.42 37.17
C ILE A 43 9.03 44.48 35.78
N ARG A 44 8.63 43.62 34.84
CA ARG A 44 9.15 43.65 33.45
C ARG A 44 8.46 44.68 32.55
N LEU A 45 7.21 45.04 32.82
CA LEU A 45 6.47 46.05 32.04
C LEU A 45 7.09 47.45 32.13
N VAL A 46 7.77 47.75 33.25
CA VAL A 46 8.40 49.05 33.49
C VAL A 46 9.78 49.17 32.82
N LYS A 47 10.42 48.05 32.46
CA LYS A 47 11.79 48.06 31.92
C LYS A 47 11.89 48.07 30.40
N ASP A 48 10.84 47.67 29.67
CA ASP A 48 10.87 47.72 28.20
C ASP A 48 9.46 47.76 27.56
N PRO A 49 8.82 48.94 27.49
CA PRO A 49 7.46 49.06 26.95
C PRO A 49 7.39 48.81 25.42
N PHE A 50 8.51 48.90 24.70
CA PHE A 50 8.55 48.72 23.24
C PHE A 50 8.81 47.26 22.81
N GLY A 51 9.50 46.46 23.63
CA GLY A 51 9.70 45.02 23.37
C GLY A 51 8.43 44.16 23.50
N VAL A 52 7.41 44.65 24.20
CA VAL A 52 6.12 43.95 24.40
C VAL A 52 5.14 44.22 23.26
N LEU A 53 5.20 45.40 22.63
CA LEU A 53 4.36 45.74 21.47
C LEU A 53 4.73 44.94 20.21
N GLY A 54 6.01 44.63 20.00
CA GLY A 54 6.46 43.77 18.90
C GLY A 54 6.00 42.32 19.05
N ARG A 55 6.09 41.76 20.27
CA ARG A 55 5.61 40.39 20.54
C ARG A 55 4.09 40.27 20.55
N GLY A 56 3.35 41.30 20.96
CA GLY A 56 1.89 41.29 20.92
C GLY A 56 1.34 41.18 19.50
N ARG A 57 1.97 41.88 18.54
CA ARG A 57 1.59 41.83 17.12
C ARG A 57 1.85 40.46 16.48
N ASP A 58 3.01 39.86 16.75
CA ASP A 58 3.35 38.52 16.24
C ASP A 58 2.47 37.41 16.86
N VAL A 59 2.09 37.56 18.13
CA VAL A 59 1.19 36.62 18.83
C VAL A 59 -0.25 36.76 18.34
N ASP A 60 -0.74 37.98 18.12
CA ASP A 60 -2.07 38.22 17.54
C ASP A 60 -2.14 37.80 16.07
N GLU A 61 -1.10 38.02 15.27
CA GLU A 61 -1.04 37.55 13.87
C GLU A 61 -0.97 36.02 13.77
N ASN A 62 -0.18 35.35 14.61
CA ASN A 62 -0.17 33.88 14.65
C ASN A 62 -1.48 33.30 15.20
N ALA A 63 -2.09 33.93 16.21
CA ALA A 63 -3.38 33.50 16.73
C ALA A 63 -4.51 33.67 15.70
N GLN A 64 -4.44 34.72 14.88
CA GLN A 64 -5.39 34.96 13.79
C GLN A 64 -5.19 33.97 12.64
N LYS A 65 -3.95 33.69 12.23
CA LYS A 65 -3.64 32.66 11.23
C LYS A 65 -4.13 31.26 11.65
N VAL A 66 -3.89 30.88 12.89
CA VAL A 66 -4.35 29.58 13.43
C VAL A 66 -5.88 29.50 13.46
N LYS A 67 -6.58 30.62 13.74
CA LYS A 67 -8.05 30.67 13.68
C LYS A 67 -8.61 30.53 12.26
N ASP A 68 -7.90 31.01 11.24
CA ASP A 68 -8.32 30.94 9.84
C ASP A 68 -7.97 29.57 9.20
N GLU A 69 -6.97 28.86 9.73
CA GLU A 69 -6.53 27.56 9.22
C GLU A 69 -7.43 26.39 9.64
N GLU A 70 -7.95 26.38 10.87
CA GLU A 70 -8.83 25.30 11.36
C GLU A 70 -10.11 25.08 10.52
N PRO A 71 -10.91 26.10 10.14
CA PRO A 71 -12.05 25.89 9.27
C PRO A 71 -11.63 25.41 7.86
N ARG A 72 -10.44 25.81 7.39
CA ARG A 72 -9.90 25.37 6.10
C ARG A 72 -9.51 23.88 6.15
N LYS A 73 -8.86 23.41 7.23
CA LYS A 73 -8.57 21.99 7.43
C LYS A 73 -9.85 21.15 7.43
N GLN A 74 -10.89 21.59 8.15
CA GLN A 74 -12.18 20.91 8.19
C GLN A 74 -12.82 20.80 6.80
N LEU A 75 -12.75 21.86 5.99
CA LEU A 75 -13.23 21.84 4.61
C LEU A 75 -12.45 20.83 3.75
N LEU A 76 -11.13 20.73 3.92
CA LEU A 76 -10.29 19.77 3.17
C LEU A 76 -10.60 18.32 3.56
N TYR A 77 -10.82 18.05 4.85
CA TYR A 77 -11.29 16.73 5.30
C TYR A 77 -12.63 16.34 4.66
N LEU A 78 -13.57 17.30 4.54
CA LEU A 78 -14.84 17.06 3.85
C LEU A 78 -14.62 16.81 2.35
N ARG A 79 -13.75 17.59 1.68
CA ARG A 79 -13.40 17.37 0.28
C ARG A 79 -12.77 16.02 0.03
N MET A 80 -11.89 15.55 0.91
CA MET A 80 -11.30 14.20 0.82
C MET A 80 -12.36 13.11 0.99
N ARG A 81 -13.31 13.30 1.91
CA ARG A 81 -14.38 12.32 2.16
C ARG A 81 -15.35 12.22 0.98
N ASP A 82 -15.67 13.35 0.37
CA ASP A 82 -16.69 13.48 -0.68
C ASP A 82 -16.06 13.48 -2.09
N ALA A 83 -14.76 13.18 -2.22
CA ALA A 83 -14.05 13.14 -3.49
C ALA A 83 -14.52 11.95 -4.36
N GLU A 84 -14.83 12.23 -5.62
CA GLU A 84 -15.25 11.23 -6.61
C GLU A 84 -14.07 10.72 -7.48
N SER A 85 -12.93 11.41 -7.43
CA SER A 85 -11.72 11.06 -8.18
C SER A 85 -10.49 11.02 -7.26
N TYR A 86 -9.49 10.23 -7.65
CA TYR A 86 -8.20 10.20 -6.96
C TYR A 86 -7.50 11.55 -7.03
N ASP A 87 -7.60 12.27 -8.14
CA ASP A 87 -6.95 13.57 -8.32
C ASP A 87 -7.54 14.64 -7.39
N ASP A 88 -8.86 14.68 -7.23
CA ASP A 88 -9.52 15.58 -6.28
C ASP A 88 -9.15 15.25 -4.84
N TRP A 89 -9.16 13.95 -4.50
CA TRP A 89 -8.73 13.47 -3.19
C TRP A 89 -7.28 13.86 -2.91
N LYS A 90 -6.38 13.64 -3.88
CA LYS A 90 -4.95 13.93 -3.77
C LYS A 90 -4.69 15.43 -3.65
N ALA A 91 -5.41 16.27 -4.39
CA ALA A 91 -5.29 17.72 -4.30
C ALA A 91 -5.63 18.22 -2.90
N ALA A 92 -6.77 17.79 -2.36
CA ALA A 92 -7.19 18.14 -0.99
C ALA A 92 -6.21 17.60 0.06
N ALA A 93 -5.77 16.36 -0.08
CA ALA A 93 -4.81 15.71 0.82
C ALA A 93 -3.44 16.40 0.81
N THR A 94 -2.97 16.87 -0.35
CA THR A 94 -1.71 17.59 -0.49
C THR A 94 -1.78 18.96 0.20
N GLU A 95 -2.89 19.69 0.02
CA GLU A 95 -3.10 20.96 0.71
C GLU A 95 -3.17 20.77 2.23
N LEU A 96 -3.82 19.69 2.68
CA LEU A 96 -3.92 19.34 4.09
C LEU A 96 -2.54 19.02 4.70
N ASP A 97 -1.69 18.29 3.97
CA ASP A 97 -0.31 18.01 4.39
C ASP A 97 0.51 19.30 4.59
N THR A 98 0.29 20.32 3.76
CA THR A 98 0.93 21.64 3.94
C THR A 98 0.42 22.34 5.20
N LEU A 99 -0.89 22.35 5.45
CA LEU A 99 -1.52 23.01 6.62
C LEU A 99 -1.23 22.30 7.95
N GLU A 100 -1.00 20.99 7.93
CA GLU A 100 -0.64 20.20 9.12
C GLU A 100 0.87 20.17 9.38
N GLY A 101 1.68 20.75 8.48
CA GLY A 101 3.14 20.77 8.59
C GLY A 101 3.80 19.44 8.23
N ASN A 102 3.05 18.50 7.64
CA ASN A 102 3.56 17.20 7.21
C ASN A 102 4.64 17.36 6.12
N ASP A 103 4.58 18.40 5.29
CA ASP A 103 5.60 18.65 4.27
C ASP A 103 6.98 18.98 4.87
N ALA A 104 7.03 19.72 5.98
CA ALA A 104 8.28 19.96 6.70
C ALA A 104 8.85 18.64 7.24
N TRP A 105 8.00 17.77 7.78
CA TRP A 105 8.39 16.44 8.21
C TRP A 105 8.90 15.57 7.05
N LYS A 106 8.30 15.63 5.85
CA LYS A 106 8.76 14.89 4.67
C LYS A 106 10.17 15.31 4.25
N MET A 107 10.50 16.60 4.39
CA MET A 107 11.81 17.17 4.03
C MET A 107 12.90 16.87 5.06
N GLU A 108 12.54 16.53 6.29
CA GLU A 108 13.50 16.09 7.30
C GLU A 108 13.88 14.62 7.08
N ASP A 109 15.10 14.38 6.60
CA ASP A 109 15.61 13.03 6.35
C ASP A 109 15.62 12.16 7.62
N LYS A 110 16.04 12.73 8.76
CA LYS A 110 16.23 11.96 10.01
C LYS A 110 14.89 11.56 10.62
N SER A 111 14.84 10.33 11.12
CA SER A 111 13.64 9.74 11.73
C SER A 111 14.05 8.49 12.49
N SER A 112 13.28 8.12 13.51
CA SER A 112 13.50 6.91 14.31
C SER A 112 12.90 5.66 13.67
N GLU A 113 12.07 5.86 12.65
CA GLU A 113 11.28 4.85 11.97
C GLU A 113 12.06 4.15 10.84
N TYR A 114 13.19 4.72 10.40
CA TYR A 114 14.09 4.10 9.42
C TYR A 114 15.53 4.59 9.53
N ASP A 115 16.46 3.82 8.95
CA ASP A 115 17.88 4.18 8.83
C ASP A 115 18.10 5.12 7.63
N ALA A 116 17.95 6.42 7.91
CA ALA A 116 18.13 7.47 6.92
C ALA A 116 19.56 7.50 6.34
N GLU A 117 20.58 7.22 7.14
CA GLU A 117 21.97 7.27 6.67
C GLU A 117 22.24 6.13 5.68
N LEU A 118 21.75 4.92 5.97
CA LEU A 118 21.85 3.80 5.04
C LEU A 118 21.15 4.10 3.70
N VAL A 119 19.93 4.65 3.74
CA VAL A 119 19.21 5.02 2.50
C VAL A 119 19.98 6.08 1.72
N LYS A 120 20.53 7.10 2.40
CA LYS A 120 21.30 8.18 1.78
C LYS A 120 22.59 7.69 1.12
N VAL A 121 23.34 6.81 1.80
CA VAL A 121 24.55 6.19 1.25
C VAL A 121 24.21 5.37 0.00
N ARG A 122 23.10 4.61 0.01
CA ARG A 122 22.68 3.81 -1.14
C ARG A 122 22.21 4.67 -2.31
N LEU A 123 21.46 5.72 -2.05
CA LEU A 123 21.08 6.71 -3.05
C LEU A 123 22.32 7.31 -3.74
N GLY A 124 23.30 7.76 -2.94
CA GLY A 124 24.56 8.30 -3.48
C GLY A 124 25.31 7.31 -4.37
N GLN A 125 25.37 6.03 -3.99
CA GLN A 125 26.02 4.98 -4.79
C GLN A 125 25.34 4.75 -6.14
N LEU A 126 24.00 4.76 -6.18
CA LEU A 126 23.23 4.60 -7.41
C LEU A 126 23.44 5.81 -8.34
N ASP A 127 23.33 7.02 -7.80
CA ASP A 127 23.52 8.26 -8.56
C ASP A 127 24.95 8.38 -9.08
N GLU A 128 25.98 8.11 -8.27
CA GLU A 128 27.38 8.14 -8.69
C GLU A 128 27.65 7.13 -9.83
N ALA A 129 27.16 5.89 -9.70
CA ALA A 129 27.33 4.87 -10.74
C ALA A 129 26.68 5.29 -12.06
N ARG A 130 25.51 5.94 -11.98
CA ARG A 130 24.77 6.43 -13.14
C ARG A 130 25.43 7.65 -13.78
N LEU A 131 25.87 8.62 -12.99
CA LEU A 131 26.59 9.82 -13.46
C LEU A 131 27.89 9.44 -14.17
N ASN A 132 28.61 8.46 -13.64
CA ASN A 132 29.84 7.95 -14.24
C ASN A 132 29.59 6.98 -15.43
N CYS A 133 28.33 6.69 -15.76
CA CYS A 133 27.95 5.72 -16.79
C CYS A 133 28.59 4.33 -16.59
N ASP A 134 28.82 3.92 -15.33
CA ASP A 134 29.48 2.65 -15.02
C ASP A 134 28.46 1.50 -14.99
N VAL A 135 28.30 0.85 -16.14
CA VAL A 135 27.37 -0.28 -16.31
C VAL A 135 27.66 -1.44 -15.35
N LYS A 136 28.94 -1.73 -15.08
CA LYS A 136 29.32 -2.82 -14.16
C LYS A 136 28.87 -2.50 -12.75
N ARG A 137 29.11 -1.27 -12.29
CA ARG A 137 28.72 -0.84 -10.94
C ARG A 137 27.21 -0.71 -10.79
N MET A 138 26.51 -0.18 -11.79
CA MET A 138 25.04 -0.16 -11.79
C MET A 138 24.45 -1.57 -11.66
N LEU A 139 24.93 -2.52 -12.46
CA LEU A 139 24.50 -3.93 -12.38
C LEU A 139 24.81 -4.55 -11.01
N PHE A 140 26.01 -4.32 -10.49
CA PHE A 140 26.40 -4.83 -9.18
C PHE A 140 25.48 -4.31 -8.08
N LEU A 141 25.22 -3.00 -8.04
CA LEU A 141 24.37 -2.37 -7.04
C LEU A 141 22.94 -2.91 -7.13
N VAL A 142 22.35 -2.92 -8.32
CA VAL A 142 20.99 -3.43 -8.55
C VAL A 142 20.88 -4.91 -8.14
N ARG A 143 21.87 -5.73 -8.44
CA ARG A 143 21.84 -7.18 -8.16
C ARG A 143 21.96 -7.51 -6.68
N THR A 144 22.71 -6.71 -5.92
CA THR A 144 23.12 -7.03 -4.54
C THR A 144 22.45 -6.18 -3.47
N THR A 145 22.04 -4.95 -3.79
CA THR A 145 21.57 -3.98 -2.79
C THR A 145 20.08 -3.71 -2.86
N LEU A 146 19.43 -4.04 -3.98
CA LEU A 146 18.00 -3.80 -4.16
C LEU A 146 17.18 -4.73 -3.24
N THR A 147 16.58 -4.15 -2.21
CA THR A 147 15.72 -4.83 -1.24
C THR A 147 14.44 -4.03 -1.00
N ARG A 148 13.33 -4.69 -0.65
CA ARG A 148 12.01 -4.03 -0.54
C ARG A 148 11.90 -3.04 0.62
N GLY A 149 12.70 -3.23 1.66
CA GLY A 149 12.63 -2.44 2.90
C GLY A 149 14.01 -2.03 3.38
N LEU A 150 14.86 -1.52 2.48
CA LEU A 150 16.19 -1.01 2.82
C LEU A 150 16.09 -0.04 4.00
N GLY A 151 16.84 -0.31 5.06
CA GLY A 151 16.85 0.54 6.26
C GLY A 151 15.50 0.66 6.97
N GLY A 152 14.52 -0.20 6.70
CA GLY A 152 13.18 -0.07 7.28
C GLY A 152 12.30 0.98 6.60
N MET A 153 12.65 1.44 5.39
CA MET A 153 11.88 2.45 4.65
C MET A 153 10.41 2.08 4.36
N GLY A 154 10.04 0.81 4.56
CA GLY A 154 8.66 0.31 4.44
C GLY A 154 7.83 0.32 5.74
N ASP A 155 8.32 0.93 6.83
CA ASP A 155 7.58 0.99 8.10
C ASP A 155 6.28 1.79 7.93
N LEU A 156 5.17 1.18 8.35
CA LEU A 156 3.83 1.75 8.23
C LEU A 156 3.69 3.13 8.90
N ARG A 157 4.45 3.41 9.96
CA ARG A 157 4.39 4.70 10.66
C ARG A 157 4.82 5.86 9.77
N LEU A 158 5.77 5.64 8.86
CA LEU A 158 6.20 6.63 7.87
C LEU A 158 5.08 7.02 6.91
N TYR A 159 4.22 6.06 6.55
CA TYR A 159 3.13 6.26 5.60
C TYR A 159 1.82 6.70 6.28
N LYS A 160 1.80 6.80 7.61
CA LYS A 160 0.69 7.34 8.40
C LYS A 160 0.87 8.80 8.81
N HIS A 161 2.08 9.34 8.66
CA HIS A 161 2.39 10.70 9.10
C HIS A 161 1.90 11.75 8.10
N SER A 162 1.81 11.42 6.82
CA SER A 162 1.30 12.31 5.79
C SER A 162 0.18 11.63 5.00
N HIS A 163 -0.74 12.42 4.46
CA HIS A 163 -1.81 11.91 3.62
C HIS A 163 -1.28 11.45 2.26
N VAL A 164 -0.29 12.17 1.70
CA VAL A 164 0.31 11.83 0.39
C VAL A 164 1.82 11.70 0.51
N GLY A 165 2.33 10.54 0.09
CA GLY A 165 3.76 10.26 0.04
C GLY A 165 4.35 9.99 1.42
N THR A 166 5.68 10.13 1.51
CA THR A 166 6.42 9.96 2.77
C THR A 166 7.71 10.80 2.76
N LYS A 167 8.72 10.42 3.54
CA LYS A 167 10.05 11.04 3.55
C LYS A 167 10.62 11.18 2.13
N LYS A 168 11.04 12.39 1.77
CA LYS A 168 11.60 12.70 0.45
C LYS A 168 12.87 11.93 0.12
N LEU A 169 13.66 11.58 1.13
CA LEU A 169 14.82 10.72 0.94
C LEU A 169 14.43 9.33 0.40
N ILE A 170 13.35 8.74 0.93
CA ILE A 170 12.85 7.42 0.49
C ILE A 170 12.33 7.52 -0.95
N GLU A 171 11.52 8.54 -1.25
CA GLU A 171 11.01 8.77 -2.60
C GLU A 171 12.15 8.92 -3.62
N ARG A 172 13.15 9.76 -3.31
CA ARG A 172 14.34 9.96 -4.16
C ARG A 172 15.15 8.68 -4.36
N TYR A 173 15.31 7.86 -3.32
CA TYR A 173 15.99 6.56 -3.43
C TYR A 173 15.24 5.62 -4.38
N ILE A 174 13.92 5.52 -4.25
CA ILE A 174 13.09 4.69 -5.15
C ILE A 174 13.22 5.19 -6.59
N ASP A 175 13.11 6.51 -6.80
CA ASP A 175 13.26 7.12 -8.13
C ASP A 175 14.64 6.84 -8.73
N SER A 176 15.71 7.01 -7.96
CA SER A 176 17.08 6.72 -8.41
C SER A 176 17.28 5.24 -8.75
N ALA A 177 16.68 4.33 -7.99
CA ALA A 177 16.71 2.89 -8.28
C ALA A 177 16.00 2.57 -9.61
N VAL A 178 14.81 3.15 -9.85
CA VAL A 178 14.07 3.00 -11.12
C VAL A 178 14.86 3.59 -12.28
N GLN A 179 15.42 4.79 -12.12
CA GLN A 179 16.25 5.44 -13.13
C GLN A 179 17.51 4.63 -13.44
N THR A 180 18.14 4.02 -12.44
CA THR A 180 19.31 3.15 -12.64
C THR A 180 18.95 1.89 -13.42
N LEU A 181 17.83 1.25 -13.09
CA LEU A 181 17.31 0.08 -13.83
C LEU A 181 17.03 0.41 -15.31
N ALA A 182 16.46 1.59 -15.59
CA ALA A 182 16.22 2.05 -16.95
C ALA A 182 17.51 2.44 -17.69
N ALA A 183 18.47 3.05 -16.99
CA ALA A 183 19.73 3.52 -17.57
C ALA A 183 20.67 2.37 -17.98
N ILE A 184 20.67 1.24 -17.27
CA ILE A 184 21.57 0.11 -17.56
C ILE A 184 21.56 -0.31 -19.05
N PRO A 185 20.41 -0.69 -19.65
CA PRO A 185 20.38 -1.10 -21.06
C PRO A 185 20.70 0.06 -22.01
N GLU A 186 20.26 1.28 -21.71
CA GLU A 186 20.51 2.45 -22.55
C GLU A 186 21.99 2.82 -22.60
N VAL A 187 22.66 2.87 -21.45
CA VAL A 187 24.08 3.20 -21.34
C VAL A 187 24.93 2.08 -21.95
N ALA A 188 24.57 0.81 -21.70
CA ALA A 188 25.26 -0.32 -22.30
C ALA A 188 25.16 -0.29 -23.84
N ALA A 189 24.00 0.04 -24.39
CA ALA A 189 23.81 0.17 -25.84
C ALA A 189 24.60 1.35 -26.42
N LYS A 190 24.61 2.51 -25.75
CA LYS A 190 25.38 3.70 -26.17
C LYS A 190 26.89 3.46 -26.14
N GLN A 191 27.38 2.67 -25.18
CA GLN A 191 28.80 2.33 -25.09
C GLN A 191 29.23 1.31 -26.15
N GLY A 192 28.31 0.51 -26.72
CA GLY A 192 28.59 -0.44 -27.78
C GLY A 192 29.74 -1.39 -27.42
N ASP A 193 30.75 -1.47 -28.29
CA ASP A 193 31.93 -2.33 -28.09
C ASP A 193 32.83 -1.89 -26.92
N ASN A 194 32.74 -0.62 -26.51
CA ASN A 194 33.46 -0.11 -25.33
C ASN A 194 32.77 -0.51 -24.02
N CYS A 195 31.54 -1.04 -24.09
CA CYS A 195 30.83 -1.49 -22.90
C CYS A 195 31.58 -2.67 -22.27
N PRO A 196 31.93 -2.59 -20.98
CA PRO A 196 32.67 -3.66 -20.34
C PRO A 196 31.81 -4.90 -20.04
N VAL A 197 30.52 -4.87 -20.39
CA VAL A 197 29.54 -5.95 -20.19
C VAL A 197 28.82 -6.24 -21.51
N LYS A 198 28.83 -7.51 -21.94
CA LYS A 198 28.13 -7.93 -23.16
C LYS A 198 26.61 -7.81 -22.99
N PRO A 199 25.83 -7.46 -24.05
CA PRO A 199 24.38 -7.27 -23.95
C PRO A 199 23.60 -8.45 -23.35
N TYR A 200 23.95 -9.68 -23.70
CA TYR A 200 23.27 -10.86 -23.14
C TYR A 200 23.47 -10.99 -21.62
N LYS A 201 24.63 -10.58 -21.09
CA LYS A 201 24.90 -10.60 -19.65
C LYS A 201 24.08 -9.54 -18.91
N VAL A 202 23.88 -8.38 -19.53
CA VAL A 202 22.99 -7.34 -18.99
C VAL A 202 21.58 -7.91 -18.80
N ALA A 203 21.04 -8.54 -19.85
CA ALA A 203 19.71 -9.15 -19.79
C ALA A 203 19.64 -10.25 -18.71
N GLU A 204 20.65 -11.11 -18.63
CA GLU A 204 20.72 -12.18 -17.62
C GLU A 204 20.74 -11.63 -16.19
N GLU A 205 21.57 -10.63 -15.91
CA GLU A 205 21.66 -10.03 -14.57
C GLU A 205 20.39 -9.28 -14.16
N LEU A 206 19.71 -8.62 -15.11
CA LEU A 206 18.40 -8.02 -14.86
C LEU A 206 17.33 -9.09 -14.57
N LEU A 207 17.36 -10.22 -15.28
CA LEU A 207 16.46 -11.35 -15.01
C LEU A 207 16.70 -11.95 -13.62
N ARG A 208 17.97 -12.12 -13.22
CA ARG A 208 18.36 -12.61 -11.90
C ARG A 208 17.99 -11.63 -10.80
N THR A 209 18.19 -10.33 -11.03
CA THR A 209 17.75 -9.27 -10.12
C THR A 209 16.24 -9.33 -9.90
N ARG A 210 15.46 -9.47 -10.97
CA ARG A 210 14.00 -9.62 -10.88
C ARG A 210 13.60 -10.88 -10.09
N GLN A 211 14.36 -11.97 -10.20
CA GLN A 211 14.11 -13.18 -9.42
C GLN A 211 14.40 -12.95 -7.93
N SER A 212 15.50 -12.27 -7.57
CA SER A 212 15.84 -12.01 -6.16
C SER A 212 14.98 -10.94 -5.49
N PHE A 213 14.64 -9.87 -6.21
CA PHE A 213 13.75 -8.81 -5.68
C PHE A 213 12.29 -9.26 -5.59
N GLY A 214 11.93 -10.26 -6.39
CA GLY A 214 10.58 -10.80 -6.50
C GLY A 214 9.66 -9.92 -7.33
N ARG A 215 8.39 -10.32 -7.37
CA ARG A 215 7.33 -9.63 -8.12
C ARG A 215 6.21 -9.26 -7.17
N THR A 216 5.62 -8.10 -7.38
CA THR A 216 4.43 -7.68 -6.62
C THR A 216 3.23 -8.46 -7.12
N ALA A 217 2.37 -8.86 -6.18
CA ALA A 217 1.11 -9.53 -6.44
C ALA A 217 -0.03 -8.81 -5.72
N LEU A 218 -1.21 -8.74 -6.33
CA LEU A 218 -2.43 -8.25 -5.72
C LEU A 218 -3.24 -9.43 -5.19
N LEU A 219 -3.56 -9.42 -3.91
CA LEU A 219 -4.33 -10.48 -3.26
C LEU A 219 -5.71 -9.92 -2.87
N LEU A 220 -6.75 -10.40 -3.55
CA LEU A 220 -8.15 -10.04 -3.31
C LEU A 220 -8.80 -11.12 -2.45
N SER A 221 -8.87 -10.87 -1.14
CA SER A 221 -9.51 -11.80 -0.20
C SER A 221 -11.03 -11.81 -0.36
N GLY A 222 -11.66 -12.92 0.05
CA GLY A 222 -13.11 -12.98 0.23
C GLY A 222 -13.59 -12.07 1.36
N GLY A 223 -14.88 -11.71 1.34
CA GLY A 223 -15.50 -10.85 2.35
C GLY A 223 -17.01 -10.62 2.17
N GLY A 224 -17.71 -11.52 1.45
CA GLY A 224 -19.13 -11.32 1.13
C GLY A 224 -19.37 -10.07 0.28
N THR A 225 -20.35 -9.24 0.67
CA THR A 225 -20.73 -8.00 -0.03
C THR A 225 -19.61 -6.97 -0.09
N PHE A 226 -18.68 -6.96 0.88
CA PHE A 226 -17.49 -6.09 0.83
C PHE A 226 -16.50 -6.45 -0.29
N GLY A 227 -16.67 -7.61 -0.95
CA GLY A 227 -15.86 -8.00 -2.10
C GLY A 227 -15.94 -7.02 -3.26
N MET A 228 -17.01 -6.21 -3.36
CA MET A 228 -17.15 -5.19 -4.40
C MET A 228 -16.18 -4.01 -4.21
N ASN A 229 -15.68 -3.77 -2.99
CA ASN A 229 -14.68 -2.72 -2.75
C ASN A 229 -13.37 -2.98 -3.52
N HIS A 230 -13.09 -4.24 -3.88
CA HIS A 230 -11.94 -4.58 -4.71
C HIS A 230 -11.98 -3.91 -6.09
N ILE A 231 -13.16 -3.61 -6.61
CA ILE A 231 -13.33 -2.92 -7.91
C ILE A 231 -12.71 -1.52 -7.83
N GLY A 232 -12.98 -0.76 -6.76
CA GLY A 232 -12.41 0.57 -6.55
C GLY A 232 -10.89 0.54 -6.43
N VAL A 233 -10.36 -0.48 -5.71
CA VAL A 233 -8.90 -0.69 -5.60
C VAL A 233 -8.29 -1.01 -6.96
N VAL A 234 -8.89 -1.92 -7.72
CA VAL A 234 -8.43 -2.28 -9.07
C VAL A 234 -8.49 -1.08 -10.02
N LYS A 235 -9.58 -0.31 -9.97
CA LYS A 235 -9.74 0.91 -10.77
C LYS A 235 -8.62 1.91 -10.51
N CYS A 236 -8.37 2.23 -9.24
CA CYS A 236 -7.30 3.16 -8.86
C CYS A 236 -5.91 2.65 -9.29
N LEU A 237 -5.61 1.36 -9.06
CA LEU A 237 -4.35 0.75 -9.50
C LEU A 237 -4.22 0.73 -11.03
N TRP A 238 -5.32 0.56 -11.76
CA TRP A 238 -5.33 0.56 -13.22
C TRP A 238 -5.09 1.96 -13.78
N GLU A 239 -5.83 2.96 -13.30
CA GLU A 239 -5.72 4.37 -13.71
C GLU A 239 -4.29 4.91 -13.48
N LEU A 240 -3.66 4.51 -12.38
CA LEU A 240 -2.28 4.90 -12.05
C LEU A 240 -1.21 4.00 -12.69
N GLN A 241 -1.58 3.01 -13.51
CA GLN A 241 -0.66 2.04 -14.13
C GLN A 241 0.17 1.23 -13.12
N LEU A 242 -0.40 0.99 -11.92
CA LEU A 242 0.21 0.24 -10.82
C LEU A 242 -0.34 -1.18 -10.67
N LEU A 243 -1.31 -1.59 -11.50
CA LEU A 243 -1.92 -2.91 -11.42
C LEU A 243 -0.87 -4.02 -11.66
N PRO A 244 -0.61 -4.91 -10.68
CA PRO A 244 0.39 -5.95 -10.85
C PRO A 244 -0.09 -7.04 -11.80
N ARG A 245 0.86 -7.69 -12.48
CA ARG A 245 0.57 -8.81 -13.40
C ARG A 245 0.16 -10.10 -12.68
N ILE A 246 0.48 -10.25 -11.40
CA ILE A 246 0.12 -11.44 -10.60
C ILE A 246 -1.05 -11.04 -9.73
N ILE A 247 -2.19 -11.69 -9.94
CA ILE A 247 -3.42 -11.39 -9.21
C ILE A 247 -3.92 -12.72 -8.64
N SER A 248 -4.26 -12.71 -7.35
CA SER A 248 -4.81 -13.86 -6.64
C SER A 248 -6.14 -13.48 -6.03
N GLY A 249 -7.14 -14.34 -6.19
CA GLY A 249 -8.46 -14.13 -5.60
C GLY A 249 -8.97 -15.36 -4.86
N ALA A 250 -9.75 -15.10 -3.81
CA ALA A 250 -10.47 -16.11 -3.04
C ALA A 250 -11.94 -15.68 -2.86
N SER A 251 -12.89 -16.61 -3.01
CA SER A 251 -14.33 -16.34 -2.84
C SER A 251 -14.76 -15.10 -3.64
N ALA A 252 -15.37 -14.07 -3.02
CA ALA A 252 -15.78 -12.84 -3.72
C ALA A 252 -14.64 -12.13 -4.49
N GLY A 253 -13.39 -12.20 -4.00
CA GLY A 253 -12.24 -11.65 -4.71
C GLY A 253 -11.87 -12.44 -5.97
N SER A 254 -12.24 -13.72 -6.05
CA SER A 254 -12.01 -14.56 -7.24
C SER A 254 -12.85 -14.13 -8.44
N ILE A 255 -14.07 -13.64 -8.20
CA ILE A 255 -14.96 -13.06 -9.22
C ILE A 255 -14.27 -11.86 -9.89
N VAL A 256 -13.83 -10.89 -9.08
CA VAL A 256 -13.20 -9.66 -9.57
C VAL A 256 -11.90 -9.97 -10.30
N CYS A 257 -11.04 -10.83 -9.76
CA CYS A 257 -9.79 -11.17 -10.46
C CYS A 257 -10.02 -11.98 -11.73
N ALA A 258 -11.02 -12.87 -11.77
CA ALA A 258 -11.34 -13.67 -12.94
C ALA A 258 -11.77 -12.77 -14.10
N VAL A 259 -12.68 -11.82 -13.84
CA VAL A 259 -13.10 -10.87 -14.87
C VAL A 259 -11.92 -10.00 -15.30
N LEU A 260 -11.19 -9.40 -14.36
CA LEU A 260 -10.02 -8.57 -14.65
C LEU A 260 -8.95 -9.29 -15.49
N CYS A 261 -8.65 -10.56 -15.18
CA CYS A 261 -7.61 -11.32 -15.87
C CYS A 261 -8.03 -11.84 -17.24
N SER A 262 -9.34 -11.94 -17.52
CA SER A 262 -9.88 -12.38 -18.81
C SER A 262 -9.99 -11.26 -19.85
N LYS A 263 -9.84 -9.99 -19.43
CA LYS A 263 -10.02 -8.80 -20.26
C LYS A 263 -8.69 -8.14 -20.57
N THR A 264 -8.54 -7.64 -21.79
CA THR A 264 -7.36 -6.90 -22.24
C THR A 264 -7.36 -5.47 -21.70
N ASP A 265 -6.23 -4.79 -21.78
CA ASP A 265 -6.04 -3.41 -21.29
C ASP A 265 -7.05 -2.43 -21.90
N ALA A 266 -7.44 -2.64 -23.15
CA ALA A 266 -8.45 -1.83 -23.85
C ALA A 266 -9.88 -2.09 -23.37
N GLU A 267 -10.15 -3.28 -22.83
CA GLU A 267 -11.49 -3.69 -22.36
C GLU A 267 -11.71 -3.37 -20.88
N ILE A 268 -10.63 -3.19 -20.10
CA ILE A 268 -10.74 -2.92 -18.66
C ILE A 268 -11.57 -1.67 -18.34
N PRO A 269 -11.40 -0.52 -19.02
CA PRO A 269 -12.16 0.69 -18.71
C PRO A 269 -13.67 0.46 -18.78
N SER A 270 -14.17 -0.16 -19.87
CA SER A 270 -15.60 -0.45 -19.99
C SER A 270 -16.07 -1.43 -18.92
N VAL A 271 -15.27 -2.46 -18.64
CA VAL A 271 -15.58 -3.45 -17.61
C VAL A 271 -15.67 -2.83 -16.22
N LEU A 272 -14.77 -1.89 -15.87
CA LEU A 272 -14.81 -1.20 -14.58
C LEU A 272 -16.01 -0.26 -14.45
N THR A 273 -16.42 0.39 -15.55
CA THR A 273 -17.66 1.19 -15.58
C THR A 273 -18.87 0.29 -15.42
N ASP A 274 -18.95 -0.77 -16.21
CA ASP A 274 -20.08 -1.70 -16.24
C ASP A 274 -20.20 -2.48 -14.93
N PHE A 275 -19.10 -2.82 -14.25
CA PHE A 275 -19.13 -3.52 -12.97
C PHE A 275 -19.85 -2.73 -11.88
N CYS A 276 -19.79 -1.38 -11.91
CA CYS A 276 -20.48 -0.55 -10.92
C CYS A 276 -22.01 -0.56 -11.09
N TYR A 277 -22.49 -0.87 -12.29
CA TYR A 277 -23.92 -0.83 -12.66
C TYR A 277 -24.48 -2.20 -13.07
N GLY A 278 -23.63 -3.23 -13.12
CA GLY A 278 -23.97 -4.56 -13.54
C GLY A 278 -24.87 -5.27 -12.53
N ASP A 279 -25.60 -6.27 -13.01
CA ASP A 279 -26.42 -7.18 -12.21
C ASP A 279 -25.49 -8.07 -11.35
N LEU A 280 -24.99 -7.49 -10.26
CA LEU A 280 -24.18 -8.14 -9.23
C LEU A 280 -25.06 -8.77 -8.15
N ASP A 281 -26.31 -9.13 -8.47
CA ASP A 281 -27.18 -10.04 -7.71
C ASP A 281 -26.59 -11.48 -7.72
N VAL A 282 -25.30 -11.59 -7.41
CA VAL A 282 -24.55 -12.84 -7.28
C VAL A 282 -25.03 -13.61 -6.04
N PHE A 283 -25.60 -12.91 -5.06
CA PHE A 283 -26.00 -13.49 -3.78
C PHE A 283 -27.52 -13.56 -3.57
N GLU A 284 -28.30 -12.57 -4.01
CA GLU A 284 -29.77 -12.57 -3.89
C GLU A 284 -30.39 -11.71 -5.00
N ARG A 285 -31.58 -12.10 -5.47
CA ARG A 285 -32.34 -11.38 -6.49
C ARG A 285 -33.08 -10.21 -5.83
N ALA A 286 -32.95 -8.98 -6.35
CA ALA A 286 -33.80 -7.88 -5.92
C ALA A 286 -35.29 -8.25 -6.10
N GLY A 287 -36.00 -8.48 -4.99
CA GLY A 287 -37.42 -8.86 -4.98
C GLY A 287 -37.74 -10.32 -4.66
N ALA A 288 -36.74 -11.17 -4.37
CA ALA A 288 -36.97 -12.50 -3.83
C ALA A 288 -36.13 -12.69 -2.56
N GLU A 289 -36.62 -12.16 -1.43
CA GLU A 289 -36.11 -12.55 -0.12
C GLU A 289 -36.36 -14.06 0.05
N GLU A 290 -35.34 -14.88 -0.22
CA GLU A 290 -35.43 -16.31 0.04
C GLU A 290 -35.62 -16.50 1.55
N GLY A 291 -36.80 -16.98 1.94
CA GLY A 291 -37.13 -17.22 3.33
C GLY A 291 -36.10 -18.13 3.99
N VAL A 292 -35.77 -17.83 5.25
CA VAL A 292 -34.75 -18.54 6.07
C VAL A 292 -34.90 -20.07 6.00
N ILE A 293 -36.13 -20.58 5.84
CA ILE A 293 -36.47 -21.99 5.69
C ILE A 293 -35.89 -22.63 4.42
N GLN A 294 -35.83 -21.89 3.30
CA GLN A 294 -35.26 -22.38 2.04
C GLN A 294 -33.72 -22.45 2.12
N LYS A 295 -33.07 -21.48 2.76
CA LYS A 295 -31.62 -21.50 3.03
C LYS A 295 -31.22 -22.66 3.96
N VAL A 296 -32.02 -22.92 4.99
CA VAL A 296 -31.81 -24.05 5.92
C VAL A 296 -32.06 -25.40 5.24
N SER A 297 -33.11 -25.52 4.42
CA SER A 297 -33.40 -26.72 3.62
C SER A 297 -32.28 -27.03 2.61
N ARG A 298 -31.73 -26.00 1.95
CA ARG A 298 -30.64 -26.13 0.98
C ARG A 298 -29.31 -26.49 1.67
N PHE A 299 -29.03 -25.93 2.84
CA PHE A 299 -27.91 -26.32 3.70
C PHE A 299 -27.98 -27.80 4.12
N LEU A 300 -29.16 -28.26 4.54
CA LEU A 300 -29.40 -29.65 4.93
C LEU A 300 -29.32 -30.64 3.76
N LYS A 301 -29.61 -30.21 2.53
CA LYS A 301 -29.69 -31.10 1.34
C LYS A 301 -28.42 -31.10 0.49
N TYR A 302 -27.70 -29.98 0.40
CA TYR A 302 -26.55 -29.81 -0.49
C TYR A 302 -25.27 -29.30 0.21
N GLY A 303 -25.33 -29.00 1.52
CA GLY A 303 -24.19 -28.51 2.29
C GLY A 303 -23.75 -27.07 1.96
N SER A 304 -24.44 -26.37 1.05
CA SER A 304 -24.17 -24.97 0.69
C SER A 304 -25.39 -24.07 0.93
N LEU A 305 -25.14 -22.86 1.41
CA LEU A 305 -26.18 -21.85 1.67
C LEU A 305 -26.59 -21.09 0.38
N PHE A 306 -25.75 -21.08 -0.65
CA PHE A 306 -25.95 -20.31 -1.89
C PHE A 306 -26.26 -21.20 -3.10
N ASP A 307 -27.11 -20.70 -4.00
CA ASP A 307 -27.43 -21.35 -5.28
C ASP A 307 -26.29 -21.12 -6.30
N ILE A 308 -25.46 -22.15 -6.48
CA ILE A 308 -24.31 -22.14 -7.40
C ILE A 308 -24.76 -21.92 -8.85
N SER A 309 -26.00 -22.26 -9.20
CA SER A 309 -26.54 -22.13 -10.56
C SER A 309 -26.58 -20.67 -11.01
N HIS A 310 -26.88 -19.74 -10.10
CA HIS A 310 -26.92 -18.31 -10.38
C HIS A 310 -25.52 -17.74 -10.59
N LEU A 311 -24.59 -18.05 -9.69
CA LEU A 311 -23.19 -17.66 -9.83
C LEU A 311 -22.61 -18.20 -11.14
N GLN A 312 -22.84 -19.48 -11.45
CA GLN A 312 -22.40 -20.10 -12.69
C GLN A 312 -22.95 -19.38 -13.93
N ARG A 313 -24.23 -19.00 -13.92
CA ARG A 313 -24.84 -18.23 -15.02
C ARG A 313 -24.15 -16.87 -15.20
N VAL A 314 -23.99 -16.11 -14.11
CA VAL A 314 -23.36 -14.78 -14.14
C VAL A 314 -21.91 -14.89 -14.61
N MET A 315 -21.12 -15.80 -14.03
CA MET A 315 -19.72 -15.99 -14.40
C MET A 315 -19.56 -16.43 -15.86
N ARG A 316 -20.43 -17.31 -16.36
CA ARG A 316 -20.46 -17.68 -17.80
C ARG A 316 -20.82 -16.51 -18.70
N GLN A 317 -21.73 -15.63 -18.29
CA GLN A 317 -22.07 -14.43 -19.06
C GLN A 317 -20.91 -13.42 -19.11
N MET A 318 -20.19 -13.23 -17.99
CA MET A 318 -19.11 -12.26 -17.91
C MET A 318 -17.80 -12.73 -18.55
N LEU A 319 -17.45 -14.01 -18.35
CA LEU A 319 -16.18 -14.60 -18.78
C LEU A 319 -16.30 -15.33 -20.12
N GLY A 320 -17.47 -15.88 -20.43
CA GLY A 320 -17.62 -16.91 -21.45
C GLY A 320 -16.93 -18.21 -21.05
N ASP A 321 -16.73 -19.08 -22.03
CA ASP A 321 -16.03 -20.34 -21.89
C ASP A 321 -14.52 -20.15 -22.16
N ILE A 322 -13.82 -19.49 -21.22
CA ILE A 322 -12.38 -19.27 -21.27
C ILE A 322 -11.63 -20.06 -20.18
N THR A 323 -10.52 -20.68 -20.56
CA THR A 323 -9.62 -21.42 -19.67
C THR A 323 -8.53 -20.53 -19.06
N PHE A 324 -7.82 -21.03 -18.04
CA PHE A 324 -6.69 -20.31 -17.45
C PHE A 324 -5.56 -20.06 -18.46
N GLN A 325 -5.26 -21.04 -19.31
CA GLN A 325 -4.20 -20.91 -20.32
C GLN A 325 -4.55 -19.90 -21.41
N GLU A 326 -5.79 -19.91 -21.89
CA GLU A 326 -6.28 -18.94 -22.89
C GLU A 326 -6.28 -17.52 -22.34
N SER A 327 -6.77 -17.34 -21.11
CA SER A 327 -6.75 -16.05 -20.41
C SER A 327 -5.33 -15.51 -20.27
N TYR A 328 -4.37 -16.34 -19.84
CA TYR A 328 -2.97 -15.95 -19.76
C TYR A 328 -2.37 -15.60 -21.12
N ASN A 329 -2.67 -16.36 -22.17
CA ASN A 329 -2.19 -16.07 -23.52
C ASN A 329 -2.73 -14.75 -24.06
N ARG A 330 -3.99 -14.44 -23.73
CA ARG A 330 -4.68 -13.21 -24.14
C ARG A 330 -4.16 -11.97 -23.41
N THR A 331 -4.00 -12.02 -22.09
CA THR A 331 -3.77 -10.82 -21.26
C THR A 331 -2.37 -10.74 -20.64
N ARG A 332 -1.64 -11.86 -20.60
CA ARG A 332 -0.37 -12.02 -19.87
C ARG A 332 -0.46 -11.72 -18.37
N ARG A 333 -1.67 -11.64 -17.81
CA ARG A 333 -1.93 -11.60 -16.37
C ARG A 333 -1.98 -13.02 -15.82
N ILE A 334 -1.30 -13.22 -14.70
CA ILE A 334 -1.28 -14.50 -13.99
C ILE A 334 -2.44 -14.47 -12.99
N LEU A 335 -3.54 -15.13 -13.36
CA LEU A 335 -4.68 -15.38 -12.51
C LEU A 335 -4.40 -16.56 -11.59
N ASN A 336 -4.57 -16.37 -10.29
CA ASN A 336 -4.52 -17.43 -9.30
C ASN A 336 -5.84 -17.45 -8.53
N ILE A 337 -6.50 -18.61 -8.50
CA ILE A 337 -7.70 -18.83 -7.69
C ILE A 337 -7.38 -19.87 -6.63
N THR A 338 -7.56 -19.50 -5.37
CA THR A 338 -7.41 -20.42 -4.24
C THR A 338 -8.76 -21.04 -3.90
N VAL A 339 -8.82 -22.37 -3.98
CA VAL A 339 -10.02 -23.15 -3.67
C VAL A 339 -9.81 -23.88 -2.34
N SER A 340 -10.63 -23.53 -1.35
CA SER A 340 -10.67 -24.24 -0.07
C SER A 340 -11.22 -25.64 -0.28
N SER A 341 -10.64 -26.61 0.42
CA SER A 341 -11.13 -27.97 0.48
C SER A 341 -12.41 -28.08 1.31
N ALA A 342 -13.24 -29.08 1.03
CA ALA A 342 -14.43 -29.39 1.83
C ALA A 342 -14.08 -30.18 3.11
N SER A 343 -12.91 -30.83 3.13
CA SER A 343 -12.42 -31.63 4.25
C SER A 343 -11.23 -30.96 4.93
N VAL A 344 -11.19 -30.99 6.27
CA VAL A 344 -10.07 -30.48 7.09
C VAL A 344 -8.74 -31.20 6.77
N TYR A 345 -8.81 -32.40 6.18
CA TYR A 345 -7.64 -33.21 5.83
C TYR A 345 -7.09 -32.95 4.42
N GLU A 346 -7.81 -32.20 3.59
CA GLU A 346 -7.39 -31.87 2.23
C GLU A 346 -6.70 -30.50 2.19
N LEU A 347 -5.58 -30.42 1.48
CA LEU A 347 -4.87 -29.17 1.28
C LEU A 347 -5.64 -28.24 0.32
N PRO A 348 -5.61 -26.91 0.53
CA PRO A 348 -6.20 -25.96 -0.40
C PRO A 348 -5.52 -26.07 -1.76
N ARG A 349 -6.32 -25.93 -2.83
CA ARG A 349 -5.83 -26.01 -4.21
C ARG A 349 -5.59 -24.62 -4.77
N LEU A 350 -4.52 -24.46 -5.53
CA LEU A 350 -4.22 -23.26 -6.29
C LEU A 350 -4.41 -23.54 -7.77
N LEU A 351 -5.37 -22.87 -8.40
CA LEU A 351 -5.67 -23.00 -9.82
C LEU A 351 -5.11 -21.80 -10.59
N ASN A 352 -4.26 -22.06 -11.58
CA ASN A 352 -3.72 -21.07 -12.49
C ASN A 352 -3.31 -21.72 -13.83
N TYR A 353 -2.74 -20.94 -14.75
CA TYR A 353 -2.32 -21.42 -16.07
C TYR A 353 -1.23 -22.52 -16.04
N VAL A 354 -0.55 -22.72 -14.91
CA VAL A 354 0.47 -23.77 -14.74
C VAL A 354 -0.13 -25.02 -14.12
N THR A 355 -0.95 -24.87 -13.07
CA THR A 355 -1.48 -26.00 -12.29
C THR A 355 -2.79 -26.55 -12.85
N ALA A 356 -3.55 -25.74 -13.60
CA ALA A 356 -4.88 -26.07 -14.11
C ALA A 356 -5.15 -25.35 -15.46
N PRO A 357 -4.30 -25.55 -16.50
CA PRO A 357 -4.35 -24.79 -17.75
C PRO A 357 -5.70 -24.88 -18.48
N ASP A 358 -6.29 -26.08 -18.52
CA ASP A 358 -7.50 -26.40 -19.30
C ASP A 358 -8.80 -26.23 -18.50
N VAL A 359 -8.72 -25.77 -17.23
CA VAL A 359 -9.91 -25.56 -16.40
C VAL A 359 -10.59 -24.25 -16.81
N MET A 360 -11.91 -24.31 -16.97
CA MET A 360 -12.75 -23.15 -17.23
C MET A 360 -12.73 -22.22 -16.03
N ILE A 361 -12.37 -20.94 -16.23
CA ILE A 361 -12.22 -20.00 -15.12
C ILE A 361 -13.52 -19.85 -14.32
N TRP A 362 -14.67 -19.81 -14.99
CA TRP A 362 -15.97 -19.69 -14.33
C TRP A 362 -16.30 -20.85 -13.38
N SER A 363 -15.68 -22.02 -13.58
CA SER A 363 -15.88 -23.21 -12.74
C SER A 363 -14.95 -23.26 -11.52
N ALA A 364 -13.88 -22.46 -11.53
CA ALA A 364 -12.93 -22.34 -10.45
C ALA A 364 -13.33 -21.27 -9.42
N VAL A 365 -14.04 -20.23 -9.87
CA VAL A 365 -14.71 -19.21 -9.06
C VAL A 365 -15.93 -19.82 -8.38
#